data_AF-A0AA39QAE4-F1
#
_entry.id   AF-A0AA39QAE4-F1
#
_cell.length_a   1.000
_cell.length_b   1.000
_cell.length_c   1.000
_cell.angle_alpha   90.00
_cell.angle_beta   90.00
_cell.angle_gamma   90.00
#
_symmetry.space_group_name_H-M   'P 1'
#
loop_
_entity.id
_entity.type
_entity.pdbx_description
1 polymer ?
#
loop_
_entity_poly.entity_id
_entity_poly.type
_entity_poly.pdbx_seq_one_letter_code
_entity_poly.pdbx_strand_id
1 'polypeptide(L)'
;MLLLPLSAALLLLTTHTVLGQENCTLTASGEDDASQFLSAVQNCDIVVIPEDATLNIAMRLNMTGISDTTINLEGTIRFEPDIPYWTGNAFYFEFQDSVTFWLLGGENIVLNGGGTLDGAGQDWYDEFSSNDTLLRPIILMVYQANNVVVEDIQMLNGPSWFNLASNPCNIS
;
A
#
# COMPACT_ATOMS: atom_id res chain seq x y z
N MET A 1 50.48 -51.16 -21.85
CA MET A 1 49.14 -50.98 -21.28
C MET A 1 49.26 -50.01 -20.10
N LEU A 2 49.02 -48.72 -20.33
CA LEU A 2 48.97 -47.71 -19.27
C LEU A 2 47.50 -47.57 -18.81
N LEU A 3 47.26 -47.76 -17.52
CA LEU A 3 45.97 -47.47 -16.86
C LEU A 3 46.00 -46.01 -16.37
N LEU A 4 45.08 -45.18 -16.86
CA LEU A 4 44.78 -43.85 -16.32
C LEU A 4 43.74 -43.99 -15.18
N PRO A 5 43.86 -43.25 -14.07
CA PRO A 5 42.87 -43.31 -13.01
C PRO A 5 41.65 -42.45 -13.38
N LEU A 6 40.45 -43.01 -13.19
CA LEU A 6 39.19 -42.30 -13.29
C LEU A 6 39.10 -41.32 -12.12
N SER A 7 39.26 -40.02 -12.37
CA SER A 7 39.01 -38.98 -11.38
C SER A 7 37.50 -38.78 -11.26
N ALA A 8 36.91 -39.19 -10.13
CA ALA A 8 35.52 -38.90 -9.83
C ALA A 8 35.39 -37.41 -9.47
N ALA A 9 34.80 -36.62 -10.37
CA ALA A 9 34.45 -35.24 -10.07
C ALA A 9 33.25 -35.22 -9.12
N LEU A 10 33.47 -34.80 -7.88
CA LEU A 10 32.42 -34.56 -6.89
C LEU A 10 31.70 -33.26 -7.27
N LEU A 11 30.53 -33.36 -7.90
CA LEU A 11 29.66 -32.20 -8.09
C LEU A 11 29.12 -31.75 -6.72
N LEU A 12 29.64 -30.63 -6.22
CA LEU A 12 29.01 -29.87 -5.15
C LEU A 12 27.76 -29.21 -5.73
N LEU A 13 26.58 -29.77 -5.44
CA LEU A 13 25.33 -29.04 -5.63
C LEU A 13 25.30 -27.90 -4.61
N THR A 14 25.55 -26.68 -5.06
CA THR A 14 25.25 -25.49 -4.29
C THR A 14 23.74 -25.35 -4.23
N THR A 15 23.15 -25.66 -3.07
CA THR A 15 21.78 -25.30 -2.77
C THR A 15 21.72 -23.77 -2.72
N HIS A 16 21.27 -23.15 -3.79
CA HIS A 16 20.90 -21.75 -3.79
C HIS A 16 19.57 -21.69 -3.02
N THR A 17 19.61 -21.26 -1.77
CA THR A 17 18.41 -20.80 -1.10
C THR A 17 17.94 -19.57 -1.86
N VAL A 18 16.94 -19.74 -2.74
CA VAL A 18 16.08 -18.62 -3.11
C VAL A 18 15.43 -18.20 -1.81
N LEU A 19 15.81 -17.03 -1.29
CA LEU A 19 15.10 -16.41 -0.18
C LEU A 19 13.74 -16.01 -0.75
N GLY A 20 12.78 -16.93 -0.76
CA GLY A 20 11.39 -16.62 -1.07
C GLY A 20 10.88 -15.78 0.09
N GLN A 21 10.56 -14.53 -0.17
CA GLN A 21 10.08 -13.61 0.84
C GLN A 21 8.59 -13.92 1.10
N GLU A 22 8.24 -13.91 2.39
CA GLU A 22 7.08 -14.59 2.97
C GLU A 22 5.75 -13.90 2.59
N ASN A 23 4.65 -14.64 2.68
CA ASN A 23 3.30 -14.07 2.58
C ASN A 23 2.85 -13.56 3.96
N CYS A 24 2.46 -12.30 4.05
CA CYS A 24 1.84 -11.70 5.23
C CYS A 24 0.32 -11.69 5.07
N THR A 25 -0.44 -12.30 5.99
CA THR A 25 -1.90 -12.09 6.10
C THR A 25 -2.18 -11.23 7.31
N LEU A 26 -2.77 -10.06 7.09
CA LEU A 26 -3.09 -9.12 8.16
C LEU A 26 -4.37 -9.49 8.89
N THR A 27 -4.44 -9.14 10.17
CA THR A 27 -5.64 -9.24 11.00
C THR A 27 -5.90 -7.88 11.60
N ALA A 28 -7.15 -7.40 11.56
CA ALA A 28 -7.52 -6.13 12.17
C ALA A 28 -7.24 -6.18 13.69
N SER A 29 -6.52 -5.19 14.20
CA SER A 29 -6.19 -5.08 15.63
C SER A 29 -7.38 -4.61 16.47
N GLY A 30 -8.35 -3.93 15.83
CA GLY A 30 -9.41 -3.20 16.51
C GLY A 30 -9.01 -1.78 16.95
N GLU A 31 -7.78 -1.36 16.67
CA GLU A 31 -7.24 -0.01 16.91
C GLU A 31 -6.66 0.57 15.61
N ASP A 32 -5.47 1.18 15.62
CA ASP A 32 -4.78 1.67 14.42
C ASP A 32 -3.91 0.58 13.79
N ASP A 33 -4.29 0.16 12.59
CA ASP A 33 -3.65 -0.90 11.82
C ASP A 33 -2.55 -0.38 10.88
N ALA A 34 -2.34 0.92 10.79
CA ALA A 34 -1.39 1.49 9.86
C ALA A 34 0.05 0.99 10.09
N SER A 35 0.45 0.79 11.35
CA SER A 35 1.81 0.34 11.68
C SER A 35 2.08 -1.09 11.19
N GLN A 36 1.11 -1.99 11.38
CA GLN A 36 1.24 -3.36 10.92
C GLN A 36 1.19 -3.44 9.40
N PHE A 37 0.38 -2.61 8.74
CA PHE A 37 0.30 -2.60 7.29
C PHE A 37 1.59 -2.09 6.65
N LEU A 38 2.14 -0.98 7.16
CA LEU A 38 3.44 -0.46 6.74
C LEU A 38 4.57 -1.46 6.98
N SER A 39 4.53 -2.20 8.10
CA SER A 39 5.51 -3.23 8.39
C SER A 39 5.39 -4.42 7.43
N ALA A 40 4.18 -4.88 7.11
CA ALA A 40 3.98 -6.02 6.22
C ALA A 40 4.50 -5.76 4.81
N VAL A 41 4.20 -4.58 4.22
CA VAL A 41 4.67 -4.24 2.86
C VAL A 41 6.19 -4.07 2.77
N GLN A 42 6.89 -3.93 3.90
CA GLN A 42 8.37 -3.86 3.93
C GLN A 42 9.02 -5.25 4.08
N ASN A 43 8.28 -6.25 4.56
CA ASN A 43 8.85 -7.54 4.97
C ASN A 43 8.30 -8.74 4.19
N CYS A 44 7.25 -8.54 3.38
CA CYS A 44 6.55 -9.60 2.65
C CYS A 44 6.35 -9.22 1.19
N ASP A 45 6.45 -10.20 0.30
CA ASP A 45 6.22 -10.01 -1.14
C ASP A 45 4.72 -9.92 -1.42
N ILE A 46 3.92 -10.67 -0.67
CA ILE A 46 2.47 -10.68 -0.77
C ILE A 46 1.89 -10.29 0.59
N VAL A 47 1.10 -9.23 0.61
CA VAL A 47 0.32 -8.78 1.77
C VAL A 47 -1.15 -9.00 1.47
N VAL A 48 -1.83 -9.81 2.29
CA VAL A 48 -3.25 -10.14 2.14
C VAL A 48 -4.05 -9.47 3.24
N ILE A 49 -5.08 -8.72 2.86
CA ILE A 49 -6.13 -8.21 3.75
C ILE A 49 -7.40 -9.01 3.42
N PRO A 50 -7.78 -10.01 4.25
CA PRO A 50 -8.85 -10.94 3.92
C PRO A 50 -10.24 -10.28 3.93
N GLU A 51 -11.20 -10.88 3.22
CA GLU A 51 -12.58 -10.37 3.04
C GLU A 51 -13.29 -9.97 4.36
N ASP A 52 -13.03 -10.69 5.44
CA ASP A 52 -13.63 -10.47 6.76
C ASP A 52 -12.89 -9.43 7.63
N ALA A 53 -11.77 -8.88 7.15
CA ALA A 53 -11.00 -7.86 7.83
C ALA A 53 -11.37 -6.44 7.38
N THR A 54 -11.51 -5.55 8.36
CA THR A 54 -11.48 -4.10 8.14
C THR A 54 -10.30 -3.52 8.91
N LEU A 55 -9.27 -3.08 8.19
CA LEU A 55 -8.15 -2.37 8.79
C LEU A 55 -8.55 -0.92 9.04
N ASN A 56 -8.44 -0.46 10.27
CA ASN A 56 -8.67 0.95 10.62
C ASN A 56 -7.35 1.71 10.55
N ILE A 57 -7.29 2.76 9.73
CA ILE A 57 -6.08 3.54 9.46
C ILE A 57 -6.23 4.91 10.13
N ALA A 58 -5.57 5.07 11.28
CA ALA A 58 -5.59 6.32 12.05
C ALA A 58 -4.30 7.16 11.86
N MET A 59 -3.28 6.61 11.20
CA MET A 59 -2.11 7.37 10.77
C MET A 59 -1.78 7.21 9.29
N ARG A 60 -1.09 8.22 8.75
CA ARG A 60 -0.71 8.29 7.34
C ARG A 60 0.12 7.08 6.88
N LEU A 61 -0.14 6.61 5.67
CA LEU A 61 0.58 5.48 5.07
C LEU A 61 1.63 5.98 4.10
N ASN A 62 2.91 5.95 4.48
CA ASN A 62 4.00 6.18 3.54
C ASN A 62 4.56 4.85 3.03
N MET A 63 4.15 4.44 1.84
CA MET A 63 4.67 3.26 1.16
C MET A 63 5.49 3.64 -0.06
N THR A 64 6.29 4.71 0.00
CA THR A 64 7.25 5.04 -1.06
C THR A 64 8.52 4.21 -0.93
N GLY A 65 9.06 3.76 -2.05
CA GLY A 65 10.32 3.01 -2.10
C GLY A 65 10.17 1.53 -1.77
N ILE A 66 8.95 0.99 -1.78
CA ILE A 66 8.73 -0.47 -1.73
C ILE A 66 8.99 -1.08 -3.10
N SER A 67 9.29 -2.38 -3.16
CA SER A 67 9.59 -3.06 -4.41
C SER A 67 9.03 -4.47 -4.45
N ASP A 68 8.60 -4.92 -5.63
CA ASP A 68 8.17 -6.29 -5.90
C ASP A 68 7.07 -6.77 -4.92
N THR A 69 6.10 -5.89 -4.63
CA THR A 69 5.07 -6.11 -3.61
C THR A 69 3.68 -6.25 -4.24
N THR A 70 2.96 -7.30 -3.87
CA THR A 70 1.53 -7.48 -4.15
C THR A 70 0.71 -7.26 -2.89
N ILE A 71 -0.18 -6.28 -2.92
CA ILE A 71 -1.20 -6.04 -1.90
C ILE A 71 -2.51 -6.61 -2.43
N ASN A 72 -2.89 -7.79 -1.92
CA ASN A 72 -4.17 -8.42 -2.17
C ASN A 72 -5.19 -7.96 -1.12
N LEU A 73 -5.93 -6.91 -1.45
CA LEU A 73 -7.00 -6.33 -0.66
C LEU A 73 -8.34 -6.97 -1.03
N GLU A 74 -8.77 -7.96 -0.26
CA GLU A 74 -10.09 -8.61 -0.38
C GLU A 74 -11.10 -7.97 0.59
N GLY A 75 -10.62 -7.53 1.76
CA GLY A 75 -11.43 -6.87 2.79
C GLY A 75 -11.56 -5.36 2.60
N THR A 76 -11.49 -4.62 3.70
CA THR A 76 -11.61 -3.14 3.70
C THR A 76 -10.42 -2.48 4.38
N ILE A 77 -9.90 -1.42 3.77
CA ILE A 77 -9.08 -0.41 4.43
C ILE A 77 -9.96 0.82 4.64
N ARG A 78 -10.18 1.20 5.90
CA ARG A 78 -10.98 2.36 6.25
C ARG A 78 -10.13 3.41 6.96
N PHE A 79 -10.18 4.65 6.49
CA PHE A 79 -9.45 5.77 7.09
C PHE A 79 -10.28 6.39 8.20
N GLU A 80 -9.68 6.57 9.38
CA GLU A 80 -10.36 7.18 10.52
C GLU A 80 -10.57 8.68 10.26
N PRO A 81 -11.79 9.23 10.39
CA PRO A 81 -12.08 10.62 10.02
C PRO A 81 -11.67 11.65 11.10
N ASP A 82 -10.48 11.51 11.68
CA ASP A 82 -9.92 12.48 12.65
C ASP A 82 -9.39 13.74 11.93
N ILE A 83 -10.30 14.65 11.60
CA ILE A 83 -9.98 15.91 10.91
C ILE A 83 -8.87 16.70 11.64
N PRO A 84 -8.90 16.89 12.97
CA PRO A 84 -7.81 17.53 13.71
C PRO A 84 -6.44 16.89 13.47
N TYR A 85 -6.33 15.55 13.51
CA TYR A 85 -5.08 14.86 13.21
C TYR A 85 -4.64 15.10 11.77
N TRP A 86 -5.53 14.85 10.81
CA TRP A 86 -5.17 14.86 9.39
C TRP A 86 -4.79 16.25 8.85
N THR A 87 -5.38 17.30 9.41
CA THR A 87 -5.07 18.71 9.05
C THR A 87 -3.58 19.04 9.23
N GLY A 88 -2.86 18.36 10.14
CA GLY A 88 -1.43 18.56 10.37
C GLY A 88 -0.52 17.41 9.93
N ASN A 89 -1.08 16.24 9.62
CA ASN A 89 -0.29 15.02 9.43
C ASN A 89 -0.40 14.39 8.05
N ALA A 90 -1.45 14.66 7.28
CA ALA A 90 -1.58 14.18 5.91
C ALA A 90 -0.40 14.63 5.03
N PHE A 91 -0.12 13.90 3.95
CA PHE A 91 0.97 14.27 3.05
C PHE A 91 0.53 15.43 2.17
N TYR A 92 1.20 16.58 2.32
CA TYR A 92 0.94 17.78 1.53
C TYR A 92 1.65 17.77 0.19
N PHE A 93 0.93 18.20 -0.85
CA PHE A 93 1.42 18.40 -2.21
C PHE A 93 1.04 19.80 -2.69
N GLU A 94 2.05 20.58 -3.07
CA GLU A 94 1.83 21.93 -3.63
C GLU A 94 0.99 21.90 -4.91
N PHE A 95 1.08 20.83 -5.69
CA PHE A 95 0.24 20.64 -6.85
C PHE A 95 -1.24 20.57 -6.43
N GLN A 96 -2.00 21.56 -6.87
CA GLN A 96 -3.42 21.76 -6.54
C GLN A 96 -3.71 21.92 -5.04
N ASP A 97 -2.71 22.29 -4.23
CA ASP A 97 -2.89 22.53 -2.78
C ASP A 97 -3.61 21.35 -2.11
N SER A 98 -3.05 20.14 -2.27
CA SER A 98 -3.74 18.89 -1.94
C SER A 98 -3.06 18.12 -0.83
N VAL A 99 -3.84 17.32 -0.11
CA VAL A 99 -3.36 16.41 0.93
C VAL A 99 -3.83 14.99 0.67
N THR A 100 -3.14 13.97 1.17
CA THR A 100 -3.52 12.56 0.99
C THR A 100 -3.21 11.71 2.21
N PHE A 101 -4.00 10.65 2.41
CA PHE A 101 -3.80 9.66 3.48
C PHE A 101 -2.65 8.70 3.17
N TRP A 102 -2.57 8.23 1.92
CA TRP A 102 -1.72 7.10 1.53
C TRP A 102 -0.91 7.41 0.29
N LEU A 103 0.42 7.32 0.43
CA LEU A 103 1.36 7.27 -0.69
C LEU A 103 1.70 5.81 -1.03
N LEU A 104 1.41 5.41 -2.27
CA LEU A 104 1.86 4.14 -2.84
C LEU A 104 2.94 4.43 -3.89
N GLY A 105 4.18 3.99 -3.65
CA GLY A 105 5.30 4.39 -4.49
C GLY A 105 6.49 3.45 -4.44
N GLY A 106 7.26 3.36 -5.51
CA GLY A 106 8.35 2.38 -5.62
C GLY A 106 8.30 1.64 -6.95
N GLU A 107 8.68 0.36 -6.97
CA GLU A 107 8.84 -0.40 -8.22
C GLU A 107 8.11 -1.74 -8.21
N ASN A 108 7.42 -2.09 -9.30
CA ASN A 108 6.73 -3.38 -9.46
C ASN A 108 5.73 -3.65 -8.34
N ILE A 109 4.71 -2.80 -8.23
CA ILE A 109 3.69 -2.90 -7.17
C ILE A 109 2.35 -3.28 -7.80
N VAL A 110 1.63 -4.21 -7.18
CA VAL A 110 0.25 -4.54 -7.54
C VAL A 110 -0.63 -4.31 -6.33
N LEU A 111 -1.69 -3.53 -6.50
CA LEU A 111 -2.80 -3.42 -5.55
C LEU A 111 -4.08 -3.93 -6.24
N ASN A 112 -4.63 -5.04 -5.75
CA ASN A 112 -5.83 -5.67 -6.30
C ASN A 112 -6.63 -6.41 -5.22
N GLY A 113 -7.65 -7.19 -5.59
CA GLY A 113 -8.28 -8.17 -4.70
C GLY A 113 -9.80 -8.06 -4.53
N GLY A 114 -10.46 -7.09 -5.17
CA GLY A 114 -11.91 -6.91 -5.13
C GLY A 114 -12.42 -6.15 -3.89
N GLY A 115 -11.53 -5.82 -2.95
CA GLY A 115 -11.87 -5.17 -1.70
C GLY A 115 -12.06 -3.65 -1.80
N THR A 116 -12.16 -3.00 -0.64
CA THR A 116 -12.62 -1.60 -0.52
C THR A 116 -11.60 -0.69 0.13
N LEU A 117 -11.41 0.50 -0.45
CA LEU A 117 -10.84 1.67 0.21
C LEU A 117 -11.96 2.63 0.60
N ASP A 118 -12.22 2.76 1.90
CA ASP A 118 -13.25 3.64 2.46
C ASP A 118 -12.62 4.87 3.13
N GLY A 119 -12.80 6.04 2.51
CA GLY A 119 -12.24 7.29 3.00
C GLY A 119 -13.00 7.94 4.16
N ALA A 120 -14.12 7.37 4.59
CA ALA A 120 -14.96 7.90 5.67
C ALA A 120 -15.36 9.38 5.49
N GLY A 121 -15.70 9.77 4.26
CA GLY A 121 -15.84 11.18 3.85
C GLY A 121 -16.96 11.99 4.50
N GLN A 122 -17.91 11.39 5.22
CA GLN A 122 -19.09 12.12 5.73
C GLN A 122 -18.70 13.28 6.64
N ASP A 123 -17.84 13.04 7.64
CA ASP A 123 -17.39 14.09 8.57
C ASP A 123 -16.65 15.22 7.84
N TRP A 124 -15.91 14.86 6.78
CA TRP A 124 -15.20 15.83 5.93
C TRP A 124 -16.15 16.71 5.12
N TYR A 125 -17.27 16.16 4.64
CA TYR A 125 -18.28 16.93 3.91
C TYR A 125 -18.98 17.92 4.85
N ASP A 126 -19.29 17.48 6.06
CA ASP A 126 -19.97 18.29 7.07
C ASP A 126 -19.07 19.45 7.53
N GLU A 127 -17.79 19.20 7.82
CA GLU A 127 -16.84 20.26 8.20
C GLU A 127 -16.58 21.23 7.03
N PHE A 128 -16.38 20.71 5.80
CA PHE A 128 -16.13 21.55 4.62
C PHE A 128 -17.30 22.48 4.29
N SER A 129 -18.54 22.10 4.64
CA SER A 129 -19.71 22.96 4.47
C SER A 129 -19.61 24.28 5.26
N SER A 130 -18.83 24.29 6.35
CA SER A 130 -18.60 25.44 7.22
C SER A 130 -17.19 26.04 7.10
N ASN A 131 -16.26 25.32 6.47
CA ASN A 131 -14.89 25.73 6.23
C ASN A 131 -14.44 25.32 4.81
N ASP A 132 -14.70 26.19 3.83
CA ASP A 132 -14.41 25.95 2.42
C ASP A 132 -12.91 25.95 2.07
N THR A 133 -12.05 26.29 3.05
CA THR A 133 -10.58 26.22 2.94
C THR A 133 -10.00 24.94 3.51
N LEU A 134 -10.82 24.06 4.10
CA LEU A 134 -10.34 22.79 4.65
C LEU A 134 -9.79 21.88 3.54
N LEU A 135 -8.51 21.53 3.65
CA LEU A 135 -7.89 20.52 2.81
C LEU A 135 -8.41 19.13 3.19
N ARG A 136 -9.15 18.51 2.28
CA ARG A 136 -9.72 17.17 2.43
C ARG A 136 -8.81 16.12 1.77
N PRO A 137 -8.40 15.05 2.47
CA PRO A 137 -7.47 14.08 1.93
C PRO A 137 -8.00 13.29 0.73
N ILE A 138 -7.11 13.08 -0.25
CA ILE A 138 -7.24 12.08 -1.30
C ILE A 138 -6.94 10.70 -0.67
N ILE A 139 -7.73 9.68 -0.99
CA ILE A 139 -7.56 8.35 -0.39
C ILE A 139 -6.19 7.76 -0.75
N LEU A 140 -5.90 7.66 -2.04
CA LEU A 140 -4.68 7.03 -2.56
C LEU A 140 -3.95 7.95 -3.53
N MET A 141 -2.69 8.25 -3.24
CA MET A 141 -1.78 8.88 -4.20
C MET A 141 -0.71 7.90 -4.65
N VAL A 142 -0.69 7.58 -5.95
CA VAL A 142 0.43 6.86 -6.56
C VAL A 142 1.55 7.87 -6.82
N TYR A 143 2.66 7.74 -6.12
CA TYR A 143 3.70 8.77 -6.06
C TYR A 143 5.10 8.19 -6.23
N GLN A 144 5.92 8.81 -7.10
CA GLN A 144 7.30 8.36 -7.38
C GLN A 144 7.37 6.85 -7.66
N ALA A 145 6.51 6.38 -8.56
CA ALA A 145 6.30 4.97 -8.78
C ALA A 145 6.65 4.54 -10.21
N ASN A 146 7.22 3.36 -10.37
CA ASN A 146 7.55 2.72 -11.62
C ASN A 146 6.88 1.35 -11.69
N ASN A 147 6.08 1.10 -12.73
CA ASN A 147 5.38 -0.17 -12.91
C ASN A 147 4.46 -0.50 -11.72
N VAL A 148 3.42 0.32 -11.55
CA VAL A 148 2.37 0.09 -10.55
C VAL A 148 1.05 -0.21 -11.24
N VAL A 149 0.38 -1.27 -10.76
CA VAL A 149 -0.96 -1.66 -11.15
C VAL A 149 -1.90 -1.44 -9.98
N VAL A 150 -2.98 -0.70 -10.21
CA VAL A 150 -4.10 -0.61 -9.25
C VAL A 150 -5.37 -1.01 -9.97
N GLU A 151 -5.87 -2.21 -9.69
CA GLU A 151 -7.01 -2.80 -10.40
C GLU A 151 -7.96 -3.49 -9.42
N ASP A 152 -9.22 -3.66 -9.81
CA ASP A 152 -10.20 -4.40 -9.01
C ASP A 152 -10.32 -3.91 -7.54
N ILE A 153 -10.34 -2.58 -7.34
CA ILE A 153 -10.53 -1.95 -6.03
C ILE A 153 -11.80 -1.09 -6.05
N GLN A 154 -12.66 -1.28 -5.06
CA GLN A 154 -13.77 -0.38 -4.80
C GLN A 154 -13.28 0.83 -3.99
N MET A 155 -13.55 2.04 -4.45
CA MET A 155 -13.25 3.27 -3.69
C MET A 155 -14.56 3.91 -3.23
N LEU A 156 -14.71 4.12 -1.92
CA LEU A 156 -15.94 4.55 -1.28
C LEU A 156 -15.68 5.76 -0.36
N ASN A 157 -16.67 6.67 -0.28
CA ASN A 157 -16.69 7.82 0.62
C ASN A 157 -15.37 8.63 0.66
N GLY A 158 -14.79 8.98 -0.49
CA GLY A 158 -13.57 9.79 -0.51
C GLY A 158 -13.81 11.19 0.06
N PRO A 159 -12.97 11.68 1.01
CA PRO A 159 -13.09 13.04 1.52
C PRO A 159 -12.97 14.07 0.41
N SER A 160 -12.13 13.81 -0.59
CA SER A 160 -11.97 14.61 -1.81
C SER A 160 -11.95 13.68 -3.03
N TRP A 161 -10.91 13.76 -3.87
CA TRP A 161 -10.70 12.81 -4.94
C TRP A 161 -10.39 11.43 -4.36
N PHE A 162 -10.82 10.38 -5.05
CA PHE A 162 -10.54 9.01 -4.62
C PHE A 162 -9.06 8.67 -4.81
N ASN A 163 -8.52 8.95 -5.99
CA ASN A 163 -7.13 8.67 -6.30
C ASN A 163 -6.49 9.78 -7.15
N LEU A 164 -5.17 9.89 -7.04
CA LEU A 164 -4.35 10.74 -7.91
C LEU A 164 -3.02 10.05 -8.20
N ALA A 165 -2.42 10.34 -9.36
CA ALA A 165 -1.07 9.89 -9.68
C ALA A 165 -0.17 11.12 -9.91
N SER A 166 1.00 11.14 -9.27
CA SER A 166 1.95 12.23 -9.34
C SER A 166 3.38 11.71 -9.51
N ASN A 167 4.04 12.17 -10.57
CA ASN A 167 5.35 11.67 -11.02
C ASN A 167 5.45 10.11 -11.17
N PRO A 168 4.46 9.42 -11.77
CA PRO A 168 4.65 8.01 -12.12
C PRO A 168 5.49 7.88 -13.40
N CYS A 169 6.37 6.88 -13.44
CA CYS A 169 7.06 6.48 -14.67
C CYS A 169 6.17 5.58 -15.54
N ASN A 170 5.41 4.67 -14.94
CA ASN A 170 4.42 3.80 -15.61
C ASN A 170 3.33 3.41 -14.61
N ILE A 171 2.07 3.61 -14.99
CA ILE A 171 0.88 3.25 -14.22
C ILE A 171 -0.17 2.66 -15.17
N SER A 172 -0.82 1.57 -14.75
CA SER A 172 -1.94 0.94 -15.48
C SER A 172 -3.11 0.65 -14.57
#